data_AF-A0A1F7R7N1-F1
#
_entry.id   AF-A0A1F7R7N1-F1
#
_cell.length_a   1.000
_cell.length_b   1.000
_cell.length_c   1.000
_cell.angle_alpha   90.00
_cell.angle_beta   90.00
_cell.angle_gamma   90.00
#
_symmetry.space_group_name_H-M   'P 1'
#
loop_
_entity.id
_entity.type
_entity.pdbx_description
1 polymer ?
#
loop_
_entity_poly.entity_id
_entity_poly.type
_entity_poly.pdbx_seq_one_letter_code
_entity_poly.pdbx_strand_id
1 'polypeptide(L)' 'MTNNQMDPAGFQYGGVAFVGCAAVGAGIGLLNNELLAGLLIGGGLGFVLMALIAAAHQK' A
#
# COMPACT_ATOMS: atom_id res chain seq x y z
N MET A 1 10.91 -6.98 -30.95
CA MET A 1 9.74 -6.53 -30.18
C MET A 1 10.09 -6.78 -28.73
N THR A 2 10.41 -5.74 -27.96
CA THR A 2 10.77 -5.86 -26.55
C THR A 2 9.50 -6.16 -25.77
N ASN A 3 9.35 -7.43 -25.38
CA ASN A 3 8.27 -7.86 -24.50
C ASN A 3 8.59 -7.29 -23.11
N ASN A 4 8.16 -6.04 -22.86
CA ASN A 4 8.00 -5.51 -21.52
C ASN A 4 6.93 -6.37 -20.86
N GLN A 5 7.35 -7.50 -20.29
CA GLN A 5 6.57 -8.23 -19.32
C GLN A 5 6.47 -7.30 -18.10
N MET A 6 5.49 -6.39 -18.12
CA MET A 6 4.99 -5.84 -16.87
C MET A 6 4.42 -7.03 -16.13
N ASP A 7 5.20 -7.58 -15.21
CA ASP A 7 4.78 -8.68 -14.37
C ASP A 7 3.48 -8.26 -13.64
N PRO A 8 2.31 -8.80 -14.04
CA PRO A 8 1.04 -8.33 -13.52
C PRO A 8 0.89 -8.62 -12.02
N ALA A 9 1.71 -9.52 -11.46
CA ALA A 9 1.68 -9.90 -10.06
C ALA A 9 2.32 -8.85 -9.16
N GLY A 10 3.41 -8.20 -9.59
CA GLY A 10 4.05 -7.11 -8.84
C GLY A 10 3.14 -5.88 -8.66
N PHE A 11 2.37 -5.53 -9.70
CA PHE A 11 1.40 -4.44 -9.65
C PHE A 11 0.16 -4.80 -8.80
N GLN A 12 -0.32 -6.04 -8.87
CA GLN A 12 -1.42 -6.52 -8.03
C GLN A 12 -1.06 -6.56 -6.54
N TYR A 13 0.16 -6.98 -6.19
CA TYR A 13 0.58 -7.07 -4.80
C TYR A 13 0.71 -5.70 -4.13
N GLY A 14 1.22 -4.68 -4.85
CA GLY A 14 1.32 -3.32 -4.33
C GLY A 14 -0.05 -2.69 -4.01
N GLY A 15 -1.04 -2.91 -4.88
CA GLY A 15 -2.41 -2.42 -4.66
C GLY A 15 -3.10 -3.09 -3.48
N VAL A 16 -3.01 -4.42 -3.36
CA VAL A 16 -3.61 -5.16 -2.24
C VAL A 16 -2.97 -4.78 -0.91
N ALA A 17 -1.64 -4.60 -0.89
CA ALA A 17 -0.92 -4.17 0.31
C ALA A 17 -1.33 -2.75 0.75
N PHE A 18 -1.53 -1.84 -0.21
CA PHE A 18 -2.00 -0.47 0.07
C PHE A 18 -3.42 -0.47 0.67
N VAL A 19 -4.36 -1.19 0.05
CA VAL A 19 -5.74 -1.30 0.54
C VAL A 19 -5.78 -1.96 1.92
N GLY A 20 -4.95 -2.99 2.14
CA GLY A 20 -4.79 -3.64 3.44
C GLY A 20 -4.30 -2.68 4.53
N CYS A 21 -3.22 -1.94 4.29
CA CYS A 21 -2.71 -0.95 5.24
C CYS A 21 -3.70 0.19 5.50
N ALA A 22 -4.41 0.66 4.47
CA ALA A 22 -5.43 1.69 4.62
C ALA A 22 -6.63 1.18 5.45
N ALA A 23 -7.09 -0.05 5.22
CA ALA A 23 -8.18 -0.66 5.99
C ALA A 23 -7.79 -0.90 7.45
N VAL A 24 -6.57 -1.40 7.71
CA VAL A 24 -6.05 -1.60 9.06
C VAL A 24 -5.89 -0.26 9.79
N GLY A 25 -5.30 0.76 9.14
CA GLY A 25 -5.16 2.08 9.74
C GLY A 25 -6.49 2.77 10.00
N ALA A 26 -7.45 2.66 9.07
CA ALA A 26 -8.80 3.16 9.29
C ALA A 26 -9.50 2.44 10.45
N GLY A 27 -9.34 1.12 10.59
CA GLY A 27 -9.86 0.34 11.71
C GLY A 27 -9.26 0.75 13.06
N ILE A 28 -7.94 0.97 13.12
CA ILE A 28 -7.26 1.46 14.32
C ILE A 28 -7.70 2.89 14.66
N GLY A 29 -7.83 3.77 13.65
CA GLY A 29 -8.32 5.13 13.84
C GLY A 29 -9.77 5.19 14.33
N LEU A 30 -10.61 4.28 13.85
CA LEU A 30 -12.00 4.17 14.31
C LEU A 30 -12.05 3.77 15.80
N LEU A 31 -11.18 2.87 16.26
CA LEU A 31 -11.11 2.44 17.66
C LEU A 31 -10.68 3.56 18.61
N ASN A 32 -9.76 4.42 18.18
CA ASN A 32 -9.28 5.55 18.98
C ASN A 32 -10.16 6.81 18.85
N ASN A 33 -11.26 6.75 18.10
CA ASN A 33 -12.10 7.91 17.76
C ASN A 33 -11.33 9.03 17.00
N GLU A 34 -10.19 8.68 16.42
CA GLU A 34 -9.26 9.53 15.67
C GLU A 34 -9.11 8.97 14.26
N LEU A 35 -10.23 8.82 13.55
CA LEU A 35 -10.27 8.22 12.22
C LEU A 35 -9.30 8.90 11.24
N LEU A 36 -9.14 10.22 11.36
CA LEU A 36 -8.23 11.01 10.53
C LEU A 36 -6.76 10.62 10.77
N ALA A 37 -6.36 10.42 12.03
CA ALA A 37 -5.01 10.00 12.39
C ALA A 37 -4.73 8.58 11.93
N GLY A 38 -5.69 7.65 12.13
CA GLY A 38 -5.56 6.28 11.66
C GLY A 38 -5.51 6.15 10.13
N LEU A 39 -6.28 6.96 9.41
CA LEU A 39 -6.24 7.00 7.95
C LEU A 39 -4.96 7.64 7.41
N LEU A 40 -4.44 8.68 8.06
CA LEU A 40 -3.14 9.29 7.73
C LEU A 40 -1.99 8.30 7.96
N ILE A 41 -2.01 7.57 9.08
CA ILE A 41 -0.99 6.57 9.38
C ILE A 41 -1.14 5.37 8.44
N GLY A 42 -2.33 4.81 8.26
CA GLY A 42 -2.56 3.66 7.37
C GLY A 42 -2.29 3.96 5.90
N GLY A 43 -2.77 5.11 5.42
CA GLY A 43 -2.52 5.58 4.06
C GLY A 43 -1.05 5.94 3.83
N GLY A 44 -0.42 6.64 4.78
CA GLY A 44 1.00 6.99 4.70
C GLY A 44 1.90 5.76 4.74
N LEU A 45 1.67 4.83 5.67
CA LEU A 45 2.42 3.57 5.77
C LEU A 45 2.21 2.71 4.53
N GLY A 46 0.97 2.61 4.04
CA GLY A 46 0.64 1.90 2.80
C GLY A 46 1.34 2.49 1.57
N PHE A 47 1.43 3.82 1.48
CA PHE A 47 2.12 4.50 0.39
C PHE A 47 3.62 4.24 0.40
N VAL A 48 4.25 4.28 1.59
CA VAL A 48 5.65 3.93 1.76
C VAL A 48 5.90 2.46 1.40
N LEU A 49 5.00 1.55 1.79
CA LEU A 49 5.10 0.13 1.47
C LEU A 49 5.01 -0.13 -0.03
N MET A 50 4.09 0.55 -0.73
CA MET A 50 3.97 0.47 -2.18
C MET A 50 5.21 1.03 -2.90
N ALA A 51 5.78 2.14 -2.41
CA ALA A 51 7.03 2.69 -2.92
C ALA A 51 8.22 1.73 -2.70
N LEU A 52 8.27 1.05 -1.55
CA LEU A 52 9.27 0.03 -1.24
C LEU A 52 9.16 -1.19 -2.15
N ILE A 53 7.93 -1.69 -2.38
CA ILE A 53 7.68 -2.81 -3.30
C ILE A 53 8.12 -2.42 -4.72
N ALA A 54 7.73 -1.22 -5.19
CA ALA A 54 8.13 -0.72 -6.50
C ALA A 54 9.66 -0.57 -6.63
N ALA A 55 10.34 -0.11 -5.58
CA ALA A 55 11.79 0.01 -5.56
C ALA A 55 12.50 -1.36 -5.44
N ALA A 56 11.92 -2.31 -4.71
CA ALA A 56 12.47 -3.66 -4.58
C ALA A 56 12.31 -4.48 -5.87
N HIS A 57 11.24 -4.22 -6.63
CA HIS A 57 10.96 -4.90 -7.91
C HIS A 57 11.70 -4.26 -9.12
N GLN A 58 12.43 -3.17 -8.89
CA GLN A 58 13.33 -2.53 -9.86
C GLN A 58 14.72 -3.19 -9.91
N LYS A 59 14.90 -4.39 -9.34
CA LYS A 59 16.20 -5.08 -9.25
C LYS A 59 16.20 -6.39 -10.01
#